data_AF-A0A6G1E0N2-F1
#
_entry.id   AF-A0A6G1E0N2-F1
#
_cell.length_a   1.000
_cell.length_b   1.000
_cell.length_c   1.000
_cell.angle_alpha   90.00
_cell.angle_beta   90.00
_cell.angle_gamma   90.00
#
_symmetry.space_group_name_H-M   'P 1'
#
loop_
_entity.id
_entity.type
_entity.pdbx_description
1 polymer ?
#
loop_
_entity_poly.entity_id
_entity_poly.type
_entity_poly.pdbx_seq_one_letter_code
_entity_poly.pdbx_strand_id
1 'polypeptide(L)'
;MAVESWNSFRHKQMEARLTEDDKDYFDSLIEDRVASGEKIMPQLRNIKDSEYLKKVWGWERLLPYDGSVAWSHCINYLENYYYNCNAHEQVPGAAAATGAAELCFATEADLICESLRHGADLTDYLVDQSCEIRMCALSLMYCSPDHSVAAATAMVGITKETQTMHEWMIKRKRPLDGFNMPEELMYGHVIRYSTLDLMRSILEKSFFAPVGDGDATASAEAAKTTRNWELPERRGRGTPK
;
A
#
# COMPACT_ATOMS: atom_id res chain seq x y z
N MET A 1 -9.11 15.72 14.26
CA MET A 1 -10.50 16.22 14.10
C MET A 1 -10.92 16.51 12.65
N ALA A 2 -10.04 16.93 11.72
CA ALA A 2 -10.44 17.16 10.32
C ALA A 2 -10.53 15.89 9.45
N VAL A 3 -9.68 14.88 9.70
CA VAL A 3 -9.63 13.62 8.92
C VAL A 3 -10.84 12.72 9.21
N GLU A 4 -11.28 12.67 10.47
CA GLU A 4 -12.49 11.92 10.87
C GLU A 4 -13.76 12.50 10.24
N SER A 5 -13.79 13.82 10.01
CA SER A 5 -14.91 14.50 9.35
C SER A 5 -15.00 14.16 7.86
N TRP A 6 -13.88 13.89 7.19
CA TRP A 6 -13.84 13.56 5.77
C TRP A 6 -14.20 12.08 5.53
N ASN A 7 -13.68 11.18 6.36
CA ASN A 7 -14.04 9.76 6.31
C ASN A 7 -15.51 9.54 6.69
N SER A 8 -16.05 10.27 7.67
CA SER A 8 -17.47 10.22 8.04
C SER A 8 -18.39 10.79 6.95
N PHE A 9 -17.96 11.87 6.26
CA PHE A 9 -18.70 12.43 5.12
C PHE A 9 -18.75 11.45 3.93
N ARG A 10 -17.62 10.79 3.63
CA ARG A 10 -17.53 9.79 2.55
C ARG A 10 -18.35 8.52 2.85
N HIS A 11 -18.36 8.06 4.11
CA HIS A 11 -19.16 6.90 4.53
C HIS A 11 -20.67 7.18 4.46
N LYS A 12 -21.10 8.38 4.87
CA LYS A 12 -22.52 8.80 4.80
C LYS A 12 -23.02 9.04 3.37
N GLN A 13 -22.13 9.37 2.43
CA GLN A 13 -22.50 9.53 1.01
C GLN A 13 -22.57 8.19 0.26
N MET A 14 -21.92 7.13 0.76
CA MET A 14 -21.90 5.79 0.14
C MET A 14 -22.93 4.80 0.69
N GLU A 15 -23.54 5.04 1.86
CA GLU A 15 -24.60 4.19 2.42
C GLU A 15 -25.98 4.33 1.75
N ALA A 16 -26.07 5.06 0.64
CA ALA A 16 -27.22 4.98 -0.25
C ALA A 16 -27.19 3.62 -0.97
N ARG A 17 -27.98 2.67 -0.46
CA ARG A 17 -28.21 1.33 -1.01
C ARG A 17 -28.39 1.39 -2.53
N LEU A 18 -27.41 0.89 -3.28
CA LEU A 18 -27.52 0.73 -4.73
C LEU A 18 -28.52 -0.39 -5.03
N THR A 19 -29.45 -0.10 -5.92
CA THR A 19 -30.47 -1.02 -6.42
C THR A 19 -29.87 -1.92 -7.51
N GLU A 20 -30.56 -3.01 -7.89
CA GLU A 20 -30.15 -3.86 -9.01
C GLU A 20 -29.89 -3.04 -10.30
N ASP A 21 -30.66 -1.98 -10.52
CA ASP A 21 -30.57 -1.06 -11.66
C ASP A 21 -29.23 -0.31 -11.75
N ASP A 22 -28.55 -0.08 -10.62
CA ASP A 22 -27.27 0.61 -10.58
C ASP A 22 -26.11 -0.28 -11.09
N LYS A 23 -26.26 -1.61 -11.01
CA LYS A 23 -25.23 -2.55 -11.50
C LYS A 23 -25.24 -2.65 -13.02
N ASP A 24 -26.43 -2.75 -13.60
CA ASP A 24 -26.61 -2.83 -15.06
C ASP A 24 -26.13 -1.53 -15.74
N TYR A 25 -26.36 -0.38 -15.12
CA TYR A 25 -25.82 0.90 -15.58
C TYR A 25 -24.29 0.94 -15.59
N PHE A 26 -23.64 0.42 -14.55
CA PHE A 26 -22.17 0.39 -14.49
C PHE A 26 -21.57 -0.56 -15.52
N ASP A 27 -22.19 -1.72 -15.74
CA ASP A 27 -21.75 -2.66 -16.78
C ASP A 27 -21.89 -2.05 -18.18
N SER A 28 -23.04 -1.43 -18.49
CA SER A 28 -23.21 -0.76 -19.79
C SER A 28 -22.23 0.40 -19.99
N LEU A 29 -21.96 1.17 -18.93
CA LEU A 29 -21.00 2.28 -18.97
C LEU A 29 -19.56 1.80 -19.20
N ILE A 30 -19.21 0.65 -18.61
CA ILE A 30 -17.90 0.03 -18.80
C ILE A 30 -17.77 -0.53 -20.23
N GLU A 31 -18.81 -1.17 -20.76
CA GLU A 31 -18.81 -1.71 -22.13
C GLU A 31 -18.67 -0.61 -23.19
N ASP A 32 -19.45 0.46 -23.08
CA ASP A 32 -19.36 1.61 -23.99
C ASP A 32 -17.97 2.27 -23.95
N ARG A 33 -17.35 2.33 -22.78
CA ARG A 33 -16.04 2.97 -22.61
C ARG A 33 -14.89 2.09 -23.06
N VAL A 34 -14.95 0.78 -22.81
CA VAL A 34 -14.02 -0.19 -23.40
C VAL A 34 -14.08 -0.12 -24.93
N ALA A 35 -15.27 0.04 -25.51
CA ALA A 35 -15.43 0.23 -26.96
C ALA A 35 -14.83 1.55 -27.46
N SER A 36 -14.83 2.61 -26.63
CA SER A 36 -14.22 3.91 -26.95
C SER A 36 -12.69 3.97 -26.77
N GLY A 37 -12.08 2.95 -26.14
CA GLY A 37 -10.65 2.93 -25.82
C GLY A 37 -10.25 3.77 -24.59
N GLU A 38 -11.21 4.40 -23.90
CA GLU A 38 -10.98 5.18 -22.69
C GLU A 38 -10.88 4.25 -21.46
N LYS A 39 -9.72 4.23 -20.79
CA LYS A 39 -9.54 3.48 -19.54
C LYS A 39 -9.91 4.34 -18.34
N ILE A 40 -11.04 4.05 -17.73
CA ILE A 40 -11.44 4.65 -16.46
C ILE A 40 -11.21 3.64 -15.35
N MET A 41 -10.57 4.10 -14.27
CA MET A 41 -10.24 3.28 -13.12
C MET A 41 -11.51 2.73 -12.48
N PRO A 42 -11.75 1.39 -12.52
CA PRO A 42 -12.90 0.80 -11.87
C PRO A 42 -12.76 0.89 -10.35
N GLN A 43 -13.88 0.83 -9.65
CA GLN A 43 -13.88 0.71 -8.20
C GLN A 43 -13.78 -0.76 -7.82
N LEU A 44 -12.99 -1.07 -6.78
CA LEU A 44 -12.75 -2.44 -6.35
C LEU A 44 -14.05 -3.21 -6.05
N ARG A 45 -15.05 -2.53 -5.47
CA ARG A 45 -16.37 -3.10 -5.17
C ARG A 45 -17.18 -3.55 -6.38
N ASN A 46 -16.86 -3.09 -7.57
CA ASN A 46 -17.55 -3.44 -8.80
C ASN A 46 -16.88 -4.62 -9.52
N ILE A 47 -15.77 -5.15 -9.01
CA ILE A 47 -15.09 -6.29 -9.61
C ILE A 47 -15.85 -7.57 -9.25
N LYS A 48 -16.42 -8.20 -10.29
CA LYS A 48 -17.10 -9.48 -10.16
C LYS A 48 -16.10 -10.64 -10.05
N ASP A 49 -15.09 -10.64 -10.91
CA ASP A 49 -14.05 -11.67 -10.96
C ASP A 49 -12.77 -11.17 -11.66
N SER A 50 -11.77 -12.05 -11.68
CA SER A 50 -10.45 -11.83 -12.26
C SER A 50 -10.48 -11.63 -13.79
N GLU A 51 -11.37 -12.30 -14.51
CA GLU A 51 -11.48 -12.19 -15.97
C GLU A 51 -12.10 -10.86 -16.38
N TYR A 52 -13.13 -10.42 -15.67
CA TYR A 52 -13.74 -9.12 -15.84
C TYR A 52 -12.72 -8.00 -15.63
N LEU A 53 -11.93 -8.08 -14.55
CA LEU A 53 -10.89 -7.08 -14.31
C LEU A 53 -9.80 -7.12 -15.40
N LYS A 54 -9.40 -8.30 -15.84
CA LYS A 54 -8.46 -8.45 -16.96
C LYS A 54 -8.99 -7.77 -18.22
N LYS A 55 -10.27 -7.95 -18.53
CA LYS A 55 -10.93 -7.36 -19.71
C LYS A 55 -10.99 -5.83 -19.63
N VAL A 56 -11.32 -5.27 -18.47
CA VAL A 56 -11.62 -3.83 -18.32
C VAL A 56 -10.38 -3.01 -17.95
N TRP A 57 -9.47 -3.57 -17.14
CA TRP A 57 -8.32 -2.84 -16.56
C TRP A 57 -6.96 -3.45 -16.90
N GLY A 58 -6.93 -4.69 -17.39
CA GLY A 58 -5.72 -5.33 -17.89
C GLY A 58 -4.66 -5.65 -16.83
N TRP A 59 -4.98 -5.51 -15.54
CA TRP A 59 -4.03 -5.66 -14.42
C TRP A 59 -2.84 -4.68 -14.46
N GLU A 60 -2.92 -3.61 -15.25
CA GLU A 60 -1.79 -2.69 -15.45
C GLU A 60 -1.39 -1.99 -14.14
N ARG A 61 -2.39 -1.61 -13.35
CA ARG A 61 -2.24 -0.80 -12.13
C ARG A 61 -3.12 -1.36 -11.01
N LEU A 62 -2.68 -1.20 -9.76
CA LEU A 62 -3.52 -1.55 -8.63
C LEU A 62 -4.78 -0.67 -8.59
N LEU A 63 -5.87 -1.25 -8.11
CA LEU A 63 -7.08 -0.50 -7.83
C LEU A 63 -7.02 0.05 -6.39
N PRO A 64 -7.40 1.32 -6.20
CA PRO A 64 -7.48 1.91 -4.87
C PRO A 64 -8.41 1.12 -3.95
N TYR A 65 -7.88 0.67 -2.82
CA TYR A 65 -8.70 0.16 -1.73
C TYR A 65 -9.23 1.34 -0.92
N ASP A 66 -10.54 1.45 -0.77
CA ASP A 66 -11.19 2.55 -0.05
C ASP A 66 -12.00 2.10 1.16
N GLY A 67 -11.81 0.85 1.61
CA GLY A 67 -12.56 0.27 2.73
C GLY A 67 -13.97 -0.19 2.37
N SER A 68 -14.45 0.02 1.13
CA SER A 68 -15.83 -0.34 0.75
C SER A 68 -16.07 -1.84 0.55
N VAL A 69 -15.01 -2.64 0.47
CA VAL A 69 -15.10 -4.11 0.32
C VAL A 69 -14.59 -4.82 1.56
N ALA A 70 -15.11 -6.03 1.78
CA ALA A 70 -14.65 -6.91 2.85
C ALA A 70 -13.13 -7.17 2.74
N TRP A 71 -12.46 -7.27 3.88
CA TRP A 71 -11.01 -7.51 3.94
C TRP A 71 -10.57 -8.72 3.13
N SER A 72 -11.29 -9.84 3.24
CA SER A 72 -11.02 -11.06 2.47
C SER A 72 -11.11 -10.84 0.95
N HIS A 73 -12.04 -10.01 0.48
CA HIS A 73 -12.14 -9.65 -0.93
C HIS A 73 -10.89 -8.86 -1.36
N CYS A 74 -10.45 -7.89 -0.55
CA CYS A 74 -9.24 -7.11 -0.83
C CYS A 74 -7.98 -7.98 -0.87
N ILE A 75 -7.79 -8.88 0.10
CA ILE A 75 -6.66 -9.81 0.12
C ILE A 75 -6.66 -10.73 -1.10
N ASN A 76 -7.80 -11.34 -1.41
CA ASN A 76 -7.94 -12.19 -2.61
C ASN A 76 -7.64 -11.41 -3.90
N TYR A 77 -8.04 -10.13 -3.97
CA TYR A 77 -7.72 -9.27 -5.09
C TYR A 77 -6.20 -9.06 -5.24
N LEU A 78 -5.50 -8.75 -4.15
CA LEU A 78 -4.05 -8.55 -4.16
C LEU A 78 -3.29 -9.82 -4.55
N GLU A 79 -3.70 -10.97 -4.03
CA GLU A 79 -3.12 -12.26 -4.42
C GLU A 79 -3.33 -12.55 -5.90
N ASN A 80 -4.55 -12.34 -6.41
CA ASN A 80 -4.82 -12.49 -7.84
C ASN A 80 -3.99 -11.50 -8.68
N TYR A 81 -3.83 -10.25 -8.22
CA TYR A 81 -2.97 -9.27 -8.88
C TYR A 81 -1.52 -9.78 -8.95
N TYR A 82 -0.99 -10.29 -7.84
CA TYR A 82 0.35 -10.87 -7.78
C TYR A 82 0.54 -11.96 -8.83
N TYR A 83 -0.37 -12.94 -8.88
CA TYR A 83 -0.26 -14.06 -9.81
C TYR A 83 -0.41 -13.63 -11.28
N ASN A 84 -1.29 -12.68 -11.58
CA ASN A 84 -1.51 -12.22 -12.96
C ASN A 84 -0.40 -11.29 -13.46
N CYS A 85 0.25 -10.53 -12.56
CA CYS A 85 1.33 -9.61 -12.93
C CYS A 85 2.73 -10.23 -12.84
N ASN A 86 2.93 -11.25 -11.99
CA ASN A 86 4.22 -11.89 -11.72
C ASN A 86 4.25 -13.36 -12.18
N ALA A 87 3.38 -13.76 -13.12
CA ALA A 87 3.19 -15.15 -13.57
C ALA A 87 4.47 -15.90 -14.03
N HIS A 88 5.57 -15.19 -14.25
CA HIS A 88 6.84 -15.75 -14.69
C HIS A 88 7.81 -16.14 -13.56
N GLU A 89 7.56 -15.76 -12.30
CA GLU A 89 8.49 -16.03 -11.19
C GLU A 89 7.71 -16.33 -9.89
N GLN A 90 7.50 -17.63 -9.60
CA GLN A 90 6.88 -18.06 -8.35
C GLN A 90 7.91 -18.01 -7.21
N VAL A 91 8.02 -16.85 -6.57
CA VAL A 91 8.87 -16.64 -5.39
C VAL A 91 8.07 -16.95 -4.12
N PRO A 92 8.65 -17.62 -3.09
CA PRO A 92 8.00 -17.79 -1.81
C PRO A 92 7.54 -16.44 -1.21
N GLY A 93 6.34 -16.39 -0.61
CA GLY A 93 5.71 -15.14 -0.17
C GLY A 93 6.58 -14.25 0.73
N ALA A 94 7.32 -14.82 1.68
CA ALA A 94 8.24 -14.07 2.54
C ALA A 94 9.44 -13.46 1.79
N ALA A 95 9.98 -14.18 0.81
CA ALA A 95 11.04 -13.67 -0.05
C ALA A 95 10.51 -12.60 -1.02
N ALA A 96 9.28 -12.77 -1.52
CA ALA A 96 8.59 -11.77 -2.32
C ALA A 96 8.34 -10.48 -1.52
N ALA A 97 7.91 -10.57 -0.26
CA ALA A 97 7.70 -9.42 0.61
C ALA A 97 9.01 -8.68 0.89
N THR A 98 10.10 -9.40 1.15
CA THR A 98 11.42 -8.79 1.37
C THR A 98 11.91 -8.03 0.14
N GLY A 99 11.94 -8.68 -1.03
CA GLY A 99 12.40 -8.03 -2.26
C GLY A 99 11.51 -6.85 -2.67
N ALA A 100 10.19 -6.97 -2.49
CA ALA A 100 9.25 -5.88 -2.74
C ALA A 100 9.45 -4.71 -1.76
N ALA A 101 9.75 -4.99 -0.49
CA ALA A 101 10.03 -3.95 0.51
C ALA A 101 11.31 -3.18 0.18
N GLU A 102 12.39 -3.88 -0.16
CA GLU A 102 13.67 -3.25 -0.54
C GLU A 102 13.50 -2.34 -1.77
N LEU A 103 12.81 -2.85 -2.80
CA LEU A 103 12.55 -2.10 -4.03
C LEU A 103 11.67 -0.88 -3.77
N CYS A 104 10.58 -1.05 -3.01
CA CYS A 104 9.68 0.04 -2.64
C CYS A 104 10.42 1.10 -1.81
N PHE A 105 11.22 0.68 -0.82
CA PHE A 105 12.01 1.57 0.02
C PHE A 105 13.00 2.41 -0.80
N ALA A 106 13.75 1.78 -1.71
CA ALA A 106 14.74 2.46 -2.54
C ALA A 106 14.07 3.45 -3.50
N THR A 107 13.01 3.02 -4.19
CA THR A 107 12.29 3.85 -5.17
C THR A 107 11.67 5.09 -4.51
N GLU A 108 11.10 4.95 -3.31
CA GLU A 108 10.58 6.07 -2.54
C GLU A 108 11.67 7.02 -2.03
N ALA A 109 12.85 6.48 -1.67
CA ALA A 109 14.00 7.31 -1.32
C ALA A 109 14.49 8.14 -2.52
N ASP A 110 14.50 7.54 -3.72
CA ASP A 110 14.84 8.25 -4.97
C ASP A 110 13.81 9.34 -5.28
N LEU A 111 12.52 9.07 -5.10
CA LEU A 111 11.46 10.07 -5.28
C LEU A 111 11.64 11.28 -4.35
N ILE A 112 11.96 11.05 -3.08
CA ILE A 112 12.26 12.12 -2.12
C ILE A 112 13.48 12.91 -2.60
N CYS A 113 14.57 12.23 -2.95
CA CYS A 113 15.80 12.88 -3.42
C CYS A 113 15.53 13.77 -4.63
N GLU A 114 14.77 13.28 -5.61
CA GLU A 114 14.45 14.03 -6.82
C GLU A 114 13.51 15.21 -6.54
N SER A 115 12.54 15.02 -5.64
CA SER A 115 11.66 16.11 -5.19
C SER A 115 12.47 17.24 -4.55
N LEU A 116 13.39 16.91 -3.65
CA LEU A 116 14.25 17.89 -2.97
C LEU A 116 15.24 18.57 -3.94
N ARG A 117 15.80 17.83 -4.91
CA ARG A 117 16.65 18.39 -5.96
C ARG A 117 15.93 19.45 -6.78
N HIS A 118 14.62 19.33 -6.95
CA HIS A 118 13.80 20.30 -7.65
C HIS A 118 13.18 21.37 -6.74
N GLY A 119 13.57 21.42 -5.46
CA GLY A 119 13.21 22.49 -4.54
C GLY A 119 11.90 22.26 -3.77
N ALA A 120 11.42 21.02 -3.68
CA ALA A 120 10.37 20.68 -2.73
C ALA A 120 10.82 20.96 -1.28
N ASP A 121 9.88 21.34 -0.42
CA ASP A 121 10.15 21.49 1.01
C ASP A 121 10.20 20.12 1.70
N LEU A 122 10.93 20.01 2.82
CA LEU A 122 10.98 18.77 3.61
C LEU A 122 9.63 18.42 4.25
N THR A 123 8.74 19.40 4.39
CA THR A 123 7.36 19.23 4.88
C THR A 123 6.35 19.08 3.75
N ASP A 124 6.81 18.96 2.50
CA ASP A 124 5.95 18.67 1.36
C ASP A 124 5.20 17.34 1.58
N TYR A 125 3.91 17.34 1.25
CA TYR A 125 3.04 16.18 1.40
C TYR A 125 3.60 14.93 0.72
N LEU A 126 4.21 15.08 -0.45
CA LEU A 126 4.81 13.96 -1.18
C LEU A 126 6.01 13.38 -0.43
N VAL A 127 6.83 14.24 0.19
CA VAL A 127 7.99 13.83 0.99
C VAL A 127 7.53 13.10 2.25
N ASP A 128 6.53 13.63 2.95
CA ASP A 128 5.96 13.01 4.15
C ASP A 128 5.34 11.64 3.83
N GLN A 129 4.47 11.58 2.81
CA GLN A 129 3.87 10.34 2.34
C GLN A 129 4.93 9.29 1.96
N SER A 130 5.99 9.70 1.25
CA SER A 130 7.07 8.80 0.85
C SER A 130 7.84 8.28 2.07
N CYS A 131 8.00 9.08 3.13
CA CYS A 131 8.57 8.61 4.40
C CYS A 131 7.69 7.55 5.07
N GLU A 132 6.38 7.77 5.11
CA GLU A 132 5.43 6.81 5.70
C GLU A 132 5.38 5.49 4.93
N ILE A 133 5.39 5.54 3.60
CA ILE A 133 5.47 4.35 2.75
C ILE A 133 6.73 3.55 3.05
N ARG A 134 7.90 4.21 3.14
CA ARG A 134 9.18 3.55 3.45
C ARG A 134 9.15 2.85 4.81
N MET A 135 8.57 3.49 5.82
CA MET A 135 8.40 2.90 7.15
C MET A 135 7.47 1.68 7.09
N CYS A 136 6.34 1.79 6.40
CA CYS A 136 5.40 0.69 6.25
C CYS A 136 6.03 -0.48 5.47
N ALA A 137 6.78 -0.22 4.40
CA ALA A 137 7.46 -1.23 3.61
C ALA A 137 8.46 -2.03 4.45
N LEU A 138 9.28 -1.31 5.24
CA LEU A 138 10.24 -1.94 6.15
C LEU A 138 9.54 -2.79 7.23
N SER A 139 8.42 -2.33 7.79
CA SER A 139 7.64 -3.13 8.76
C SER A 139 6.99 -4.36 8.10
N LEU A 140 6.50 -4.22 6.86
CA LEU A 140 5.85 -5.30 6.12
C LEU A 140 6.83 -6.38 5.64
N MET A 141 8.13 -6.09 5.58
CA MET A 141 9.16 -7.11 5.37
C MET A 141 9.06 -8.27 6.38
N TYR A 142 8.53 -8.01 7.58
CA TYR A 142 8.37 -8.98 8.66
C TYR A 142 6.89 -9.31 8.96
N CYS A 143 5.98 -9.08 8.01
CA CYS A 143 4.57 -9.40 8.20
C CYS A 143 4.32 -10.91 8.32
N SER A 144 3.12 -11.28 8.80
CA SER A 144 2.73 -12.68 8.94
C SER A 144 2.75 -13.40 7.57
N PRO A 145 3.07 -14.70 7.52
CA PRO A 145 3.10 -15.45 6.26
C PRO A 145 1.79 -15.33 5.46
N ASP A 146 0.66 -15.29 6.15
CA ASP A 146 -0.69 -15.20 5.57
C ASP A 146 -0.96 -13.90 4.80
N HIS A 147 -0.21 -12.83 5.08
CA HIS A 147 -0.34 -11.56 4.37
C HIS A 147 0.89 -11.21 3.52
N SER A 148 1.90 -12.07 3.47
CA SER A 148 3.18 -11.78 2.80
C SER A 148 3.02 -11.47 1.30
N VAL A 149 2.15 -12.21 0.60
CA VAL A 149 1.86 -11.97 -0.83
C VAL A 149 1.09 -10.66 -1.03
N ALA A 150 0.08 -10.41 -0.20
CA ALA A 150 -0.69 -9.17 -0.25
C ALA A 150 0.19 -7.94 0.03
N ALA A 151 1.07 -8.03 1.03
CA ALA A 151 2.06 -7.00 1.36
C ALA A 151 3.03 -6.76 0.21
N ALA A 152 3.61 -7.83 -0.36
CA ALA A 152 4.49 -7.74 -1.52
C ALA A 152 3.81 -7.03 -2.69
N THR A 153 2.55 -7.39 -2.94
CA THR A 153 1.74 -6.79 -4.03
C THR A 153 1.51 -5.31 -3.83
N ALA A 154 1.11 -4.90 -2.61
CA ALA A 154 0.92 -3.49 -2.28
C ALA A 154 2.20 -2.68 -2.51
N MET A 155 3.35 -3.19 -2.05
CA MET A 155 4.66 -2.54 -2.22
C MET A 155 5.08 -2.45 -3.69
N VAL A 156 4.87 -3.50 -4.49
CA VAL A 156 5.14 -3.48 -5.94
C VAL A 156 4.23 -2.49 -6.66
N GLY A 157 2.94 -2.43 -6.30
CA GLY A 157 2.01 -1.49 -6.90
C GLY A 157 2.38 -0.03 -6.61
N ILE A 158 2.76 0.30 -5.37
CA ILE A 158 3.30 1.62 -5.04
C ILE A 158 4.55 1.90 -5.87
N THR A 159 5.49 0.96 -5.92
CA THR A 159 6.75 1.12 -6.66
C THR A 159 6.51 1.56 -8.11
N LYS A 160 5.58 0.91 -8.83
CA LYS A 160 5.24 1.26 -10.22
C LYS A 160 4.78 2.71 -10.37
N GLU A 161 3.92 3.18 -9.45
CA GLU A 161 3.42 4.54 -9.49
C GLU A 161 4.49 5.56 -9.09
N THR A 162 5.34 5.22 -8.11
CA THR A 162 6.48 6.03 -7.68
C THR A 162 7.51 6.20 -8.80
N GLN A 163 7.80 5.14 -9.57
CA GLN A 163 8.65 5.21 -10.75
C GLN A 163 8.10 6.17 -11.80
N THR A 164 6.79 6.08 -12.08
CA THR A 164 6.11 6.96 -13.05
C THR A 164 6.24 8.43 -12.63
N MET A 165 6.05 8.73 -11.34
CA MET A 165 6.23 10.08 -10.79
C MET A 165 7.67 10.57 -10.86
N HIS A 166 8.63 9.69 -10.52
CA HIS A 166 10.05 10.00 -10.56
C HIS A 166 10.53 10.33 -11.98
N GLU A 167 10.18 9.50 -12.97
CA GLU A 167 10.47 9.76 -14.38
C GLU A 167 9.87 11.07 -14.88
N TRP A 168 8.64 11.37 -14.44
CA TRP A 168 7.99 12.62 -14.78
C TRP A 168 8.75 13.84 -14.24
N MET A 169 9.22 13.78 -12.98
CA MET A 169 10.00 14.86 -12.37
C MET A 169 11.31 15.08 -13.11
N ILE A 170 12.06 14.02 -13.41
CA ILE A 170 13.30 14.10 -14.20
C ILE A 170 13.03 14.77 -15.55
N LYS A 171 11.96 14.36 -16.24
CA LYS A 171 11.62 14.89 -17.56
C LYS A 171 11.21 16.35 -17.53
N ARG A 172 10.46 16.78 -16.50
CA ARG A 172 9.90 18.13 -16.40
C ARG A 172 10.78 19.11 -15.61
N LYS A 173 11.78 18.61 -14.88
CA LYS A 173 12.72 19.37 -14.05
C LYS A 173 12.04 20.28 -13.03
N ARG A 174 10.96 19.79 -12.41
CA ARG A 174 10.16 20.53 -11.43
C ARG A 174 9.63 19.58 -10.36
N PRO A 175 9.43 20.07 -9.12
CA PRO A 175 8.89 19.24 -8.06
C PRO A 175 7.41 18.96 -8.33
N LEU A 176 6.92 17.85 -7.78
CA LEU A 176 5.50 17.57 -7.72
C LEU A 176 4.91 18.28 -6.49
N ASP A 177 3.74 18.86 -6.68
CA ASP A 177 2.92 19.42 -5.61
C ASP A 177 1.81 18.42 -5.29
N GLY A 178 1.75 17.93 -4.05
CA GLY A 178 0.72 17.00 -3.59
C GLY A 178 -0.70 17.53 -3.73
N PHE A 179 -0.90 18.85 -3.73
CA PHE A 179 -2.22 19.49 -3.89
C PHE A 179 -2.56 19.83 -5.34
N ASN A 180 -1.57 19.83 -6.23
CA ASN A 180 -1.73 20.19 -7.64
C ASN A 180 -1.03 19.18 -8.55
N MET A 181 -1.43 17.92 -8.39
CA MET A 181 -0.89 16.80 -9.16
C MET A 181 -1.24 16.94 -10.65
N PRO A 182 -0.28 16.75 -11.58
CA PRO A 182 -0.56 16.68 -13.01
C PRO A 182 -1.61 15.61 -13.31
N GLU A 183 -2.50 15.90 -14.27
CA GLU A 183 -3.60 14.98 -14.66
C GLU A 183 -3.09 13.56 -14.99
N GLU A 184 -1.98 13.46 -15.71
CA GLU A 184 -1.34 12.19 -16.08
C GLU A 184 -0.83 11.36 -14.88
N LEU A 185 -0.64 12.00 -13.72
CA LEU A 185 -0.17 11.37 -12.47
C LEU A 185 -1.27 11.23 -11.42
N MET A 186 -2.47 11.76 -11.67
CA MET A 186 -3.55 11.82 -10.69
C MET A 186 -3.93 10.42 -10.19
N TYR A 187 -4.11 9.46 -11.09
CA TYR A 187 -4.38 8.08 -10.69
C TYR A 187 -3.23 7.47 -9.90
N GLY A 188 -1.97 7.82 -10.22
CA GLY A 188 -0.80 7.27 -9.53
C GLY A 188 -0.75 7.77 -8.10
N HIS A 189 -1.09 9.04 -7.91
CA HIS A 189 -1.20 9.65 -6.61
C HIS A 189 -2.30 9.00 -5.75
N VAL A 190 -3.49 8.80 -6.32
CA VAL A 190 -4.60 8.14 -5.63
C VAL A 190 -4.25 6.69 -5.26
N ILE A 191 -3.61 5.95 -6.16
CA ILE A 191 -3.19 4.57 -5.91
C ILE A 191 -2.14 4.53 -4.80
N ARG A 192 -1.11 5.38 -4.84
CA ARG A 192 -0.08 5.44 -3.78
C ARG A 192 -0.68 5.74 -2.42
N TYR A 193 -1.55 6.75 -2.35
CA TYR A 193 -2.25 7.11 -1.12
C TYR A 193 -3.10 5.96 -0.57
N SER A 194 -3.97 5.40 -1.40
CA SER A 194 -4.88 4.34 -0.97
C SER A 194 -4.14 3.05 -0.61
N THR A 195 -3.02 2.78 -1.29
CA THR A 195 -2.18 1.60 -1.02
C THR A 195 -1.37 1.77 0.27
N LEU A 196 -0.98 2.99 0.64
CA LEU A 196 -0.39 3.27 1.96
C LEU A 196 -1.38 2.93 3.09
N ASP A 197 -2.64 3.35 2.98
CA ASP A 197 -3.68 3.01 3.96
C ASP A 197 -3.95 1.50 4.04
N LEU A 198 -3.90 0.83 2.89
CA LEU A 198 -3.95 -0.63 2.84
C LEU A 198 -2.73 -1.27 3.52
N MET A 199 -1.51 -0.79 3.27
CA MET A 199 -0.30 -1.29 3.93
C MET A 199 -0.39 -1.17 5.45
N ARG A 200 -0.89 -0.04 5.97
CA ARG A 200 -1.18 0.14 7.40
C ARG A 200 -2.20 -0.88 7.90
N SER A 201 -3.27 -1.10 7.15
CA SER A 201 -4.30 -2.11 7.49
C SER A 201 -3.71 -3.54 7.52
N ILE A 202 -2.81 -3.86 6.60
CA ILE A 202 -2.09 -5.16 6.58
C ILE A 202 -1.22 -5.28 7.83
N LEU A 203 -0.47 -4.24 8.21
CA LEU A 203 0.36 -4.22 9.42
C LEU A 203 -0.49 -4.46 10.66
N GLU A 204 -1.57 -3.70 10.83
CA GLU A 204 -2.46 -3.84 11.98
C GLU A 204 -2.99 -5.28 12.12
N LYS A 205 -3.40 -5.88 11.01
CA LYS A 205 -3.97 -7.24 11.02
C LYS A 205 -2.91 -8.35 11.09
N SER A 206 -1.67 -8.07 10.68
CA SER A 206 -0.56 -9.03 10.75
C SER A 206 0.04 -9.14 12.14
N PHE A 207 -0.02 -8.07 12.95
CA PHE A 207 0.61 -8.02 14.27
C PHE A 207 -0.39 -8.06 15.44
N PHE A 208 -1.66 -7.71 15.22
CA PHE A 208 -2.67 -7.61 16.28
C PHE A 208 -3.87 -8.55 16.10
N ALA A 209 -3.70 -9.69 15.42
CA ALA A 209 -4.74 -10.72 15.41
C ALA A 209 -5.09 -11.12 16.86
N PRO A 210 -6.38 -11.20 17.24
CA PRO A 210 -6.75 -11.58 18.60
C PRO A 210 -6.19 -12.99 18.86
N VAL A 211 -5.47 -13.13 19.96
CA VAL A 211 -5.07 -14.43 20.50
C VAL A 211 -6.34 -15.25 20.63
N GLY A 212 -6.54 -16.22 19.73
CA GLY A 212 -7.60 -17.20 19.89
C GLY A 212 -7.38 -17.91 21.22
N ASP A 213 -8.44 -18.05 22.01
CA ASP A 213 -8.47 -18.90 23.19
C ASP A 213 -7.97 -20.31 22.80
N GLY A 214 -6.71 -20.61 23.10
CA GLY A 214 -6.07 -21.80 22.58
C GLY A 214 -4.60 -21.90 22.95
N ASP A 215 -4.35 -22.49 24.11
CA ASP A 215 -3.10 -23.10 24.58
C ASP A 215 -2.00 -22.18 25.14
N ALA A 216 -2.12 -21.93 26.45
CA ALA A 216 -1.17 -21.22 27.31
C ALA A 216 0.11 -22.01 27.60
N THR A 217 0.67 -22.73 26.62
CA THR A 217 1.88 -23.56 26.82
C THR A 217 3.11 -23.06 26.07
N ALA A 218 2.97 -22.22 25.03
CA ALA A 218 4.11 -21.66 24.30
C ALA A 218 4.72 -20.38 24.93
N SER A 219 4.01 -19.71 25.84
CA SER A 219 4.47 -18.44 26.44
C SER A 219 5.52 -18.61 27.56
N ALA A 220 5.72 -19.84 28.07
CA ALA A 220 6.63 -20.11 29.18
C ALA A 220 8.10 -20.40 28.77
N GLU A 221 8.37 -20.73 27.50
CA GLU A 221 9.74 -21.00 27.02
C GLU A 221 10.46 -19.75 26.48
N ALA A 222 9.74 -18.79 25.88
CA ALA A 222 10.35 -17.54 25.43
C ALA A 222 10.82 -16.63 26.59
N ALA A 223 10.21 -16.76 27.78
CA ALA A 223 10.55 -15.98 28.96
C ALA A 223 11.79 -16.50 29.74
N LYS A 224 12.33 -17.67 29.39
CA LYS A 224 13.54 -18.22 30.05
C LYS A 224 14.84 -17.82 29.36
N THR A 225 14.79 -17.46 28.09
CA THR A 225 15.99 -17.16 27.28
C THR A 225 16.47 -15.70 27.39
N THR A 226 15.68 -14.79 27.96
CA THR A 226 16.05 -13.36 28.12
C THR A 226 16.78 -13.00 29.42
N ARG A 227 17.15 -13.98 30.27
CA ARG A 227 17.78 -13.70 31.58
C ARG A 227 19.30 -13.77 31.62
N ASN A 228 20.00 -13.85 30.49
CA ASN A 228 21.47 -13.81 30.44
C ASN A 228 21.97 -12.78 29.42
N TRP A 229 21.85 -11.50 29.76
CA TRP A 229 22.69 -10.46 29.17
C TRP A 229 23.07 -9.46 30.26
N GLU A 230 24.07 -9.81 31.07
CA GLU A 230 24.69 -8.87 31.99
C GLU A 230 25.52 -7.85 31.19
N LEU A 231 25.20 -6.57 31.37
CA LEU A 231 25.92 -5.42 30.83
C LEU A 231 27.26 -5.24 31.55
N PRO A 232 28.39 -4.97 30.87
CA PRO A 232 29.64 -4.63 31.56
C PRO A 232 29.57 -3.25 32.21
N GLU A 233 29.97 -3.18 33.48
CA GLU A 233 30.00 -1.97 34.32
C GLU A 233 30.82 -0.82 33.70
N ARG A 234 30.24 0.38 33.70
CA ARG A 234 30.92 1.63 33.33
C ARG A 234 31.92 2.03 34.40
N ARG A 235 33.21 1.97 34.09
CA ARG A 235 34.30 2.49 34.94
C ARG A 235 34.24 4.04 34.99
N GLY A 236 34.40 4.57 36.21
CA GLY A 236 34.03 5.92 36.63
C GLY A 236 34.75 7.09 35.98
N ARG A 237 34.03 8.22 35.96
CA ARG A 237 34.46 9.59 35.66
C ARG A 237 35.34 10.10 36.81
N GLY A 238 36.61 10.38 36.56
CA GLY A 238 37.46 11.16 37.46
C GLY A 238 37.24 12.66 37.25
N THR A 239 36.91 13.38 38.31
CA THR A 239 36.85 14.85 38.34
C THR A 239 38.26 15.44 38.49
N PRO A 240 38.58 16.57 37.82
CA PRO A 240 39.87 17.23 38.01
C PRO A 240 39.88 18.11 39.27
N LYS A 241 41.01 18.09 39.98
CA LYS A 241 41.47 19.15 40.89
C LYS A 241 42.79 19.67 40.37
#